data_AF-A0A835L5Q2-F1
#
_entry.id   AF-A0A835L5Q2-F1
#
_cell.length_a   1.000
_cell.length_b   1.000
_cell.length_c   1.000
_cell.angle_alpha   90.00
_cell.angle_beta   90.00
_cell.angle_gamma   90.00
#
_symmetry.space_group_name_H-M   'P 1'
#
loop_
_entity.id
_entity.type
_entity.pdbx_description
1 polymer ?
#
loop_
_entity_poly.entity_id
_entity_poly.type
_entity_poly.pdbx_seq_one_letter_code
_entity_poly.pdbx_strand_id
1 'polypeptide(L)'
;MGCLPYPRLPMYWRAVTRLEIIGGLMSRDRFLTLRNALHVVDSDSPPPTEIGNPLWKVQPMINQIKRACNKLERVPGFYSIDEQMIPFTGRCQQRRVVKNKPRPVGFKNFVLTTSEGLMLDFDIYRGARTTFGDTNLGLGPSVILHLSKSIPPGSCVYHDRYFTTVPLIEEMNKLNLHARLAKRAMPRVWLA
;
A
#
# COMPACT_ATOMS: atom_id res chain seq x y z
N MET A 1 11.87 -8.16 14.86
CA MET A 1 12.57 -8.18 13.55
C MET A 1 12.43 -6.89 12.76
N GLY A 2 11.25 -6.26 12.72
CA GLY A 2 11.08 -4.98 12.02
C GLY A 2 11.87 -3.83 12.68
N CYS A 3 11.81 -3.72 14.01
CA CYS A 3 12.51 -2.67 14.77
C CYS A 3 14.03 -2.89 14.87
N LEU A 4 14.47 -4.16 14.89
CA LEU A 4 15.88 -4.53 14.89
C LEU A 4 16.10 -5.60 13.80
N PRO A 5 16.47 -5.20 12.57
CA PRO A 5 16.62 -6.11 11.45
C PRO A 5 18.00 -6.79 11.44
N TYR A 6 18.01 -8.12 11.43
CA TYR A 6 19.20 -8.91 11.12
C TYR A 6 19.27 -9.31 9.64
N PRO A 7 20.49 -9.45 9.07
CA PRO A 7 20.66 -9.86 7.67
C PRO A 7 20.00 -11.19 7.32
N ARG A 8 19.93 -12.12 8.29
CA ARG A 8 19.30 -13.43 8.11
C ARG A 8 18.36 -13.74 9.27
N LEU A 9 17.17 -14.21 8.92
CA LEU A 9 16.11 -14.57 9.84
C LEU A 9 16.58 -15.54 10.97
N PRO A 10 17.35 -16.62 10.72
CA PRO A 10 17.75 -17.53 11.80
C PRO A 10 18.64 -16.90 12.88
N MET A 11 19.19 -15.70 12.66
CA MET A 11 20.09 -15.04 13.62
C MET A 11 19.41 -14.72 14.96
N TYR A 12 18.10 -14.48 14.98
CA TYR A 12 17.38 -14.20 16.24
C TYR A 12 17.40 -15.38 17.23
N TRP A 13 17.77 -16.58 16.78
CA TRP A 13 17.85 -17.80 17.61
C TRP A 13 19.28 -18.35 17.76
N ARG A 14 20.29 -17.71 17.16
CA ARG A 14 21.70 -18.17 17.29
C ARG A 14 22.27 -17.70 18.62
N ALA A 15 23.08 -18.54 19.28
CA ALA A 15 23.62 -18.28 20.62
C ALA A 15 24.15 -16.84 20.83
N VAL A 16 24.99 -16.34 19.91
CA VAL A 16 25.64 -15.01 20.04
C VAL A 16 24.71 -13.85 19.74
N THR A 17 23.75 -14.03 18.83
CA THR A 17 22.86 -12.96 18.34
C THR A 17 21.41 -13.17 18.79
N ARG A 18 21.20 -14.00 19.81
CA ARG A 18 19.88 -14.38 20.29
C ARG A 18 19.21 -13.16 20.89
N LEU A 19 17.99 -12.89 20.46
CA LEU A 19 17.13 -11.92 21.14
C LEU A 19 16.15 -12.69 22.00
N GLU A 20 16.24 -12.56 23.32
CA GLU A 20 15.45 -13.38 24.24
C GLU A 20 13.94 -13.17 24.07
N ILE A 21 13.53 -11.94 23.76
CA ILE A 21 12.12 -11.63 23.43
C ILE A 21 11.58 -12.40 22.22
N ILE A 22 12.45 -12.92 21.33
CA ILE A 22 12.03 -13.74 20.18
C ILE A 22 12.30 -15.22 20.48
N GLY A 23 13.55 -15.54 20.82
CA GLY A 23 14.01 -16.91 21.01
C GLY A 23 13.41 -17.60 22.22
N GLY A 24 13.00 -16.84 23.25
CA GLY A 24 12.34 -17.34 24.45
C GLY A 24 10.84 -17.60 24.25
N LEU A 25 10.19 -16.90 23.31
CA LEU A 25 8.76 -17.06 23.03
C LEU A 25 8.46 -18.30 22.16
N MET A 26 9.28 -18.56 21.14
CA MET A 26 9.12 -19.75 20.30
C MET A 26 10.43 -20.20 19.68
N SER A 27 10.54 -21.50 19.42
CA SER A 27 11.69 -22.06 18.70
C SER A 27 11.74 -21.56 17.26
N ARG A 28 12.96 -21.53 16.70
CA ARG A 28 13.20 -21.17 15.30
C ARG A 28 12.33 -22.01 14.36
N ASP A 29 12.30 -23.33 14.60
CA ASP A 29 11.64 -24.27 13.71
C ASP A 29 10.13 -24.11 13.77
N ARG A 30 9.56 -23.90 14.96
CA ARG A 30 8.13 -23.57 15.10
C ARG A 30 7.78 -22.29 14.34
N PHE A 31 8.58 -21.23 14.46
CA PHE A 31 8.37 -19.99 13.72
C PHE A 31 8.39 -20.22 12.21
N LEU A 32 9.37 -20.96 11.69
CA LEU A 32 9.51 -21.24 10.26
C LEU A 32 8.36 -22.11 9.74
N THR A 33 7.91 -23.11 10.50
CA THR A 33 6.74 -23.93 10.16
C THR A 33 5.49 -23.07 10.03
N LEU A 34 5.20 -22.24 11.04
CA LEU A 34 4.04 -21.34 11.01
C LEU A 34 4.10 -20.35 9.86
N ARG A 35 5.28 -19.75 9.62
CA ARG A 35 5.49 -18.80 8.52
C ARG A 35 5.25 -19.44 7.15
N ASN A 36 5.69 -20.68 6.94
CA ASN A 36 5.54 -21.37 5.66
C ASN A 36 4.13 -21.95 5.47
N ALA A 37 3.41 -22.21 6.55
CA ALA A 37 2.03 -22.73 6.54
C ALA A 37 0.97 -21.64 6.74
N LEU A 38 1.34 -20.35 6.62
CA LEU A 38 0.38 -19.26 6.75
C LEU A 38 -0.45 -19.14 5.46
N HIS A 39 -1.71 -19.50 5.55
CA HIS A 39 -2.72 -19.33 4.50
C HIS A 39 -3.83 -18.39 4.99
N VAL A 40 -4.33 -17.54 4.08
CA VAL A 40 -5.44 -16.60 4.36
C VAL A 40 -6.76 -17.12 3.76
N VAL A 41 -6.67 -18.07 2.84
CA VAL A 41 -7.79 -18.73 2.17
C VAL A 41 -7.55 -20.23 2.18
N ASP A 42 -8.63 -21.00 2.32
CA ASP A 42 -8.57 -22.48 2.41
C ASP A 42 -8.55 -23.16 1.02
N SER A 43 -8.90 -22.43 -0.03
CA SER A 43 -8.98 -22.97 -1.40
C SER A 43 -7.67 -22.79 -2.17
N ASP A 44 -7.39 -23.74 -3.06
CA ASP A 44 -6.31 -23.65 -4.04
C ASP A 44 -6.70 -22.97 -5.36
N SER A 45 -8.01 -22.75 -5.57
CA SER A 45 -8.58 -22.04 -6.72
C SER A 45 -9.36 -20.80 -6.30
N PRO A 46 -9.39 -19.74 -7.14
CA PRO A 46 -10.14 -18.53 -6.83
C PRO A 46 -11.64 -18.83 -6.79
N PRO A 47 -12.39 -18.28 -5.81
CA PRO A 47 -13.84 -18.34 -5.84
C PRO A 47 -14.40 -17.58 -7.05
N PRO A 48 -15.65 -17.85 -7.48
CA PRO A 48 -16.26 -17.20 -8.64
C PRO A 48 -16.19 -15.67 -8.62
N THR A 49 -16.28 -15.06 -7.43
CA THR A 49 -16.21 -13.61 -7.23
C THR A 49 -14.83 -13.00 -7.45
N GLU A 50 -13.77 -13.83 -7.41
CA GLU A 50 -12.38 -13.41 -7.50
C GLU A 50 -11.68 -13.94 -8.76
N ILE A 51 -12.46 -14.48 -9.71
CA ILE A 51 -11.93 -14.91 -11.01
C ILE A 51 -11.26 -13.71 -11.68
N GLY A 52 -9.96 -13.85 -11.97
CA GLY A 52 -9.16 -12.79 -12.58
C GLY A 52 -8.57 -11.78 -11.60
N ASN A 53 -8.86 -11.84 -10.30
CA ASN A 53 -8.11 -11.09 -9.29
C ASN A 53 -6.80 -11.82 -8.97
N PRO A 54 -5.63 -11.27 -9.29
CA PRO A 54 -4.38 -11.95 -8.99
C PRO A 54 -3.99 -11.97 -7.52
N LEU A 55 -4.60 -11.13 -6.68
CA LEU A 55 -4.32 -11.05 -5.25
C LEU A 55 -5.32 -11.86 -4.41
N TRP A 56 -6.18 -12.66 -5.04
CA TRP A 56 -7.27 -13.38 -4.39
C TRP A 56 -6.84 -14.16 -3.13
N LYS A 57 -5.64 -14.77 -3.15
CA LYS A 57 -5.09 -15.53 -2.01
C LYS A 57 -4.89 -14.69 -0.75
N VAL A 58 -4.69 -13.39 -0.87
CA VAL A 58 -4.46 -12.46 0.25
C VAL A 58 -5.55 -11.38 0.33
N GLN A 59 -6.53 -11.42 -0.57
CA GLN A 59 -7.59 -10.42 -0.66
C GLN A 59 -8.39 -10.28 0.65
N PRO A 60 -8.73 -11.35 1.40
CA PRO A 60 -9.42 -11.19 2.68
C PRO A 60 -8.62 -10.35 3.70
N MET A 61 -7.29 -10.54 3.75
CA MET A 61 -6.41 -9.76 4.61
C MET A 61 -6.34 -8.29 4.15
N ILE A 62 -6.17 -8.04 2.84
CA ILE A 62 -6.20 -6.69 2.27
C ILE A 62 -7.51 -5.98 2.63
N ASN A 63 -8.65 -6.66 2.42
CA ASN A 63 -9.97 -6.12 2.73
C ASN A 63 -10.11 -5.78 4.22
N GLN A 64 -9.58 -6.61 5.10
CA GLN A 64 -9.62 -6.35 6.55
C GLN A 64 -8.79 -5.12 6.93
N ILE A 65 -7.61 -4.94 6.33
CA ILE A 65 -6.79 -3.74 6.55
C ILE A 65 -7.51 -2.50 6.01
N LYS A 66 -8.03 -2.55 4.77
CA LYS A 66 -8.82 -1.44 4.20
C LYS A 66 -10.02 -1.08 5.08
N ARG A 67 -10.74 -2.08 5.61
CA ARG A 67 -11.85 -1.85 6.55
C ARG A 67 -11.40 -1.13 7.82
N ALA A 68 -10.24 -1.46 8.37
CA ALA A 68 -9.70 -0.78 9.54
C ALA A 68 -9.30 0.67 9.21
N CYS A 69 -8.59 0.88 8.10
CA CYS A 69 -8.21 2.22 7.62
C CYS A 69 -9.45 3.10 7.35
N ASN A 70 -10.52 2.53 6.80
CA ASN A 70 -11.76 3.26 6.53
C ASN A 70 -12.51 3.71 7.79
N LYS A 71 -12.30 3.05 8.93
CA LYS A 71 -12.86 3.47 10.23
C LYS A 71 -12.10 4.62 10.89
N LEU A 72 -10.90 4.96 10.41
CA LEU A 72 -10.13 6.07 10.95
C LEU A 72 -10.85 7.39 10.65
N GLU A 73 -10.83 8.29 11.63
CA GLU A 73 -11.45 9.60 11.51
C GLU A 73 -10.78 10.42 10.39
N ARG A 74 -11.61 11.17 9.65
CA ARG A 74 -11.17 12.08 8.61
C ARG A 74 -11.80 13.44 8.87
N VAL A 75 -10.96 14.43 9.13
CA VAL A 75 -11.37 15.82 9.34
C VAL A 75 -10.89 16.69 8.16
N PRO A 76 -11.57 17.78 7.83
CA PRO A 76 -11.07 18.71 6.82
C PRO A 76 -9.62 19.14 7.13
N GLY A 77 -8.73 19.00 6.16
CA GLY A 77 -7.30 19.19 6.41
C GLY A 77 -6.40 18.90 5.22
N PHE A 78 -5.18 18.45 5.50
CA PHE A 78 -4.16 18.20 4.50
C PHE A 78 -3.92 16.69 4.32
N TYR A 79 -4.06 16.22 3.09
CA TYR A 79 -3.92 14.82 2.72
C TYR A 79 -2.92 14.66 1.60
N SER A 80 -2.32 13.48 1.47
CA SER A 80 -1.45 13.17 0.34
C SER A 80 -1.77 11.83 -0.29
N ILE A 81 -1.69 11.80 -1.61
CA ILE A 81 -1.83 10.59 -2.41
C ILE A 81 -0.53 10.40 -3.20
N ASP A 82 0.16 9.29 -2.94
CA ASP A 82 1.43 8.98 -3.60
C ASP A 82 1.62 7.46 -3.81
N GLU A 83 2.65 7.09 -4.56
CA GLU A 83 3.08 5.73 -4.84
C GLU A 83 4.09 5.23 -3.82
N GLN A 84 3.71 4.17 -3.11
CA GLN A 84 4.57 3.37 -2.25
C GLN A 84 4.95 2.05 -2.93
N MET A 85 6.19 1.60 -2.72
CA MET A 85 6.63 0.27 -3.12
C MET A 85 6.58 -0.67 -1.93
N ILE A 86 5.93 -1.82 -2.07
CA ILE A 86 5.99 -2.93 -1.10
C ILE A 86 7.10 -3.88 -1.56
N PRO A 87 8.27 -3.93 -0.88
CA PRO A 87 9.42 -4.68 -1.36
C PRO A 87 9.12 -6.17 -1.49
N PHE A 88 9.31 -6.73 -2.68
CA PHE A 88 9.10 -8.15 -2.93
C PHE A 88 9.93 -8.65 -4.10
N THR A 89 10.83 -9.59 -3.84
CA THR A 89 11.74 -10.18 -4.84
C THR A 89 11.32 -11.57 -5.32
N GLY A 90 10.30 -12.17 -4.71
CA GLY A 90 9.77 -13.47 -5.10
C GLY A 90 9.11 -13.47 -6.49
N ARG A 91 8.74 -14.66 -6.98
CA ARG A 91 8.08 -14.82 -8.29
C ARG A 91 6.58 -14.52 -8.14
N CYS A 92 6.12 -13.46 -8.80
CA CYS A 92 4.71 -13.07 -8.85
C CYS A 92 4.48 -12.23 -10.11
N GLN A 93 3.34 -12.40 -10.78
CA GLN A 93 3.02 -11.69 -12.03
C GLN A 93 2.81 -10.17 -11.81
N GLN A 94 2.41 -9.78 -10.60
CA GLN A 94 2.08 -8.40 -10.21
C GLN A 94 3.30 -7.63 -9.72
N ARG A 95 4.44 -8.30 -9.59
CA ARG A 95 5.71 -7.65 -9.28
C ARG A 95 6.05 -6.64 -10.38
N ARG A 96 6.50 -5.47 -9.97
CA ARG A 96 6.90 -4.36 -10.83
C ARG A 96 8.29 -3.89 -10.47
N VAL A 97 8.94 -3.30 -11.46
CA VAL A 97 10.20 -2.58 -11.31
C VAL A 97 9.93 -1.11 -11.58
N VAL A 98 10.01 -0.29 -10.54
CA VAL A 98 9.89 1.17 -10.65
C VAL A 98 11.29 1.76 -10.57
N LYS A 99 11.79 2.26 -11.71
CA LYS A 99 13.11 2.90 -11.79
C LYS A 99 13.16 4.11 -10.86
N ASN A 100 14.34 4.41 -10.31
CA ASN A 100 14.62 5.57 -9.45
C ASN A 100 13.99 5.54 -8.03
N LYS A 101 13.38 4.43 -7.59
CA LYS A 101 13.00 4.23 -6.18
C LYS A 101 14.12 3.47 -5.43
N PRO A 102 14.37 3.75 -4.13
CA PRO A 102 15.42 3.07 -3.35
C PRO A 102 15.29 1.54 -3.34
N ARG A 103 14.05 1.05 -3.30
CA ARG A 103 13.69 -0.36 -3.44
C ARG A 103 12.85 -0.52 -4.71
N PRO A 104 13.49 -0.73 -5.88
CA PRO A 104 12.79 -0.61 -7.15
C PRO A 104 11.89 -1.82 -7.46
N VAL A 105 12.09 -2.96 -6.79
CA VAL A 105 11.39 -4.22 -7.10
C VAL A 105 10.37 -4.57 -6.01
N GLY A 106 9.11 -4.71 -6.40
CA GLY A 106 8.05 -5.06 -5.45
C GLY A 106 6.65 -4.93 -6.02
N PHE A 107 5.66 -4.80 -5.15
CA PHE A 107 4.31 -4.40 -5.55
C PHE A 107 4.19 -2.89 -5.50
N LYS A 108 3.55 -2.31 -6.51
CA LYS A 108 3.23 -0.88 -6.54
C LYS A 108 1.90 -0.67 -5.81
N ASN A 109 1.88 0.24 -4.85
CA ASN A 109 0.73 0.57 -4.03
C ASN A 109 0.47 2.07 -4.08
N PHE A 110 -0.77 2.49 -4.30
CA PHE A 110 -1.17 3.88 -4.16
C PHE A 110 -1.72 4.08 -2.75
N VAL A 111 -1.28 5.12 -2.05
CA VAL A 111 -1.60 5.30 -0.63
C VAL A 111 -2.14 6.70 -0.41
N LEU A 112 -3.24 6.79 0.34
CA LEU A 112 -3.77 8.02 0.91
C LEU A 112 -3.29 8.14 2.35
N THR A 113 -2.62 9.24 2.68
CA THR A 113 -2.13 9.54 4.03
C THR A 113 -2.60 10.90 4.54
N THR A 114 -2.63 11.07 5.85
CA THR A 114 -2.65 12.39 6.49
C THR A 114 -1.30 13.09 6.32
N SER A 115 -1.23 14.39 6.63
CA SER A 115 0.03 15.14 6.73
C SER A 115 1.04 14.55 7.72
N GLU A 116 0.58 13.78 8.69
CA GLU A 116 1.42 13.13 9.72
C GLU A 116 1.92 11.75 9.27
N GLY A 117 1.48 11.27 8.10
CA GLY A 117 1.89 9.98 7.54
C GLY A 117 0.99 8.80 7.94
N LEU A 118 -0.15 9.05 8.61
CA LEU A 118 -1.12 7.99 8.89
C LEU A 118 -1.83 7.55 7.61
N MET A 119 -1.74 6.26 7.27
CA MET A 119 -2.41 5.69 6.11
C MET A 119 -3.91 5.50 6.36
N LEU A 120 -4.73 6.15 5.53
CA LEU A 120 -6.20 6.15 5.64
C LEU A 120 -6.89 5.30 4.58
N ASP A 121 -6.26 5.12 3.41
CA ASP A 121 -6.72 4.20 2.38
C ASP A 121 -5.55 3.84 1.46
N PHE A 122 -5.67 2.75 0.71
CA PHE A 122 -4.66 2.33 -0.26
C PHE A 122 -5.23 1.40 -1.33
N ASP A 123 -4.57 1.35 -2.48
CA ASP A 123 -4.89 0.41 -3.55
C ASP A 123 -3.65 -0.16 -4.23
N ILE A 124 -3.57 -1.49 -4.23
CA ILE A 124 -2.48 -2.22 -4.84
C ILE A 124 -2.71 -2.28 -6.36
N TYR A 125 -1.70 -1.86 -7.11
CA TYR A 125 -1.73 -1.90 -8.56
C TYR A 125 -1.70 -3.33 -9.08
N ARG A 126 -2.72 -3.72 -9.86
CA ARG A 126 -2.90 -5.08 -10.41
C ARG A 126 -2.56 -5.18 -11.90
N GLY A 127 -1.90 -4.17 -12.48
CA GLY A 127 -1.60 -4.10 -13.91
C GLY A 127 -2.67 -3.38 -14.73
N ALA A 128 -2.76 -3.66 -16.03
CA ALA A 128 -3.66 -2.99 -16.97
C ALA A 128 -5.16 -3.20 -16.64
N ARG A 129 -5.50 -4.23 -15.86
CA ARG A 129 -6.87 -4.52 -15.41
C ARG A 129 -7.28 -3.77 -14.15
N THR A 130 -6.45 -2.86 -13.65
CA THR A 130 -6.81 -2.06 -12.47
C THR A 130 -7.76 -0.96 -12.90
N THR A 131 -9.06 -1.21 -12.82
CA THR A 131 -10.09 -0.23 -13.14
C THR A 131 -10.40 0.59 -11.88
N PHE A 132 -9.98 1.84 -11.89
CA PHE A 132 -10.34 2.82 -10.86
C PHE A 132 -11.53 3.64 -11.35
N GLY A 133 -12.70 3.00 -11.43
CA GLY A 133 -13.90 3.65 -11.96
C GLY A 133 -13.69 4.22 -13.37
N ASP A 134 -14.04 5.49 -13.56
CA ASP A 134 -14.03 6.14 -14.87
C ASP A 134 -12.59 6.36 -15.39
N THR A 135 -12.24 5.66 -16.47
CA THR A 135 -10.88 5.61 -17.03
C THR A 135 -10.58 6.73 -18.02
N ASN A 136 -11.53 7.64 -18.26
CA ASN A 136 -11.42 8.69 -19.28
C ASN A 136 -10.22 9.63 -19.07
N LEU A 137 -9.74 9.78 -17.83
CA LEU A 137 -8.61 10.64 -17.48
C LEU A 137 -7.26 9.91 -17.44
N GLY A 138 -7.24 8.60 -17.72
CA GLY A 138 -6.08 7.75 -17.58
C GLY A 138 -5.85 7.27 -16.14
N LEU A 139 -5.01 6.24 -15.99
CA LEU A 139 -4.85 5.49 -14.73
C LEU A 139 -4.51 6.37 -13.53
N GLY A 140 -3.58 7.30 -13.68
CA GLY A 140 -3.08 8.14 -12.59
C GLY A 140 -4.14 9.05 -11.99
N PRO A 141 -4.76 9.95 -12.80
CA PRO A 141 -5.90 10.74 -12.36
C PRO A 141 -7.06 9.91 -11.80
N SER A 142 -7.40 8.78 -12.42
CA SER A 142 -8.47 7.90 -11.92
C SER A 142 -8.18 7.35 -10.52
N VAL A 143 -6.93 6.99 -10.21
CA VAL A 143 -6.51 6.59 -8.86
C VAL A 143 -6.68 7.73 -7.86
N ILE A 144 -6.22 8.93 -8.21
CA ILE A 144 -6.30 10.09 -7.32
C ILE A 144 -7.76 10.38 -6.99
N LEU A 145 -8.63 10.40 -8.00
CA LEU A 145 -10.07 10.60 -7.80
C LEU A 145 -10.68 9.48 -6.97
N HIS A 146 -10.30 8.22 -7.22
CA HIS A 146 -10.80 7.08 -6.46
C HIS A 146 -10.52 7.21 -4.96
N LEU A 147 -9.26 7.47 -4.59
CA LEU A 147 -8.85 7.61 -3.18
C LEU A 147 -9.39 8.91 -2.55
N SER A 148 -9.56 9.96 -3.35
CA SER A 148 -10.07 11.26 -2.89
C SER A 148 -11.55 11.22 -2.48
N LYS A 149 -12.34 10.24 -2.93
CA LYS A 149 -13.77 10.11 -2.57
C LYS A 149 -14.02 9.98 -1.07
N SER A 150 -13.05 9.47 -0.32
CA SER A 150 -13.16 9.32 1.14
C SER A 150 -12.76 10.60 1.91
N ILE A 151 -12.19 11.60 1.23
CA ILE A 151 -11.64 12.80 1.85
C ILE A 151 -12.77 13.82 2.12
N PRO A 152 -12.81 14.45 3.31
CA PRO A 152 -13.81 15.47 3.63
C PRO A 152 -13.73 16.69 2.68
N PRO A 153 -14.87 17.22 2.21
CA PRO A 153 -14.92 18.50 1.51
C PRO A 153 -14.19 19.63 2.24
N GLY A 154 -13.60 20.56 1.50
CA GLY A 154 -12.78 21.66 2.02
C GLY A 154 -11.32 21.28 2.31
N SER A 155 -10.94 20.02 2.06
CA SER A 155 -9.56 19.56 2.27
C SER A 155 -8.62 19.92 1.12
N CYS A 156 -7.32 19.96 1.42
CA CYS A 156 -6.24 20.07 0.44
C CYS A 156 -5.61 18.69 0.19
N VAL A 157 -5.44 18.32 -1.07
CA VAL A 157 -4.88 17.03 -1.47
C VAL A 157 -3.59 17.24 -2.26
N TYR A 158 -2.50 16.67 -1.76
CA TYR A 158 -1.18 16.73 -2.37
C TYR A 158 -0.89 15.46 -3.16
N HIS A 159 -0.58 15.60 -4.45
CA HIS A 159 -0.17 14.48 -5.29
C HIS A 159 0.98 14.87 -6.23
N ASP A 160 1.59 13.87 -6.88
CA ASP A 160 2.71 14.09 -7.79
C ASP A 160 2.29 14.92 -9.02
N ARG A 161 3.24 15.72 -9.50
CA ARG A 161 3.12 16.51 -10.73
C ARG A 161 2.80 15.63 -11.93
N TYR A 162 3.34 14.41 -11.97
CA TYR A 162 3.10 13.47 -13.08
C TYR A 162 1.60 13.23 -13.35
N PHE A 163 0.76 13.33 -12.33
CA PHE A 163 -0.68 13.13 -12.45
C PHE A 163 -1.49 14.41 -12.59
N THR A 164 -0.85 15.58 -12.49
CA THR A 164 -1.57 16.85 -12.43
C THR A 164 -1.97 17.30 -13.83
N THR A 165 -3.25 17.17 -14.16
CA THR A 165 -3.85 17.63 -15.41
C THR A 165 -5.02 18.58 -15.11
N VAL A 166 -5.35 19.48 -16.04
CA VAL A 166 -6.49 20.41 -15.88
C VAL A 166 -7.80 19.66 -15.62
N PRO A 167 -8.15 18.58 -16.38
CA PRO A 167 -9.37 17.83 -16.11
C PRO A 167 -9.41 17.19 -14.72
N LEU A 168 -8.28 16.71 -14.19
CA LEU A 168 -8.23 16.18 -12.82
C LEU A 168 -8.58 17.26 -11.79
N ILE A 169 -8.03 18.47 -11.96
CA ILE A 169 -8.29 19.59 -11.05
C ILE A 169 -9.77 19.98 -11.07
N GLU A 170 -10.39 19.98 -12.25
CA GLU A 170 -11.83 20.26 -12.39
C GLU A 170 -12.68 19.21 -11.66
N GLU A 171 -12.38 17.93 -11.80
CA GLU A 171 -13.07 16.85 -11.08
C GLU A 171 -12.86 16.94 -9.56
N MET A 172 -11.66 17.30 -9.10
CA MET A 172 -11.40 17.49 -7.67
C MET A 172 -12.15 18.72 -7.11
N ASN A 173 -12.27 19.79 -7.88
CA ASN A 173 -13.08 20.96 -7.50
C ASN A 173 -14.57 20.60 -7.38
N LYS A 174 -15.10 19.70 -8.23
CA LYS A 174 -16.48 19.19 -8.08
C LYS A 174 -16.69 18.43 -6.77
N LEU A 175 -15.64 17.79 -6.25
CA LEU A 175 -15.63 17.15 -4.92
C LEU A 175 -15.39 18.15 -3.78
N ASN A 176 -15.28 19.45 -4.07
CA ASN A 176 -14.88 20.50 -3.14
C ASN A 176 -13.52 20.21 -2.47
N LEU A 177 -12.56 19.71 -3.26
CA LEU A 177 -11.20 19.41 -2.82
C LEU A 177 -10.19 20.30 -3.55
N HIS A 178 -9.24 20.85 -2.81
CA HIS A 178 -8.19 21.69 -3.37
C HIS A 178 -6.97 20.84 -3.75
N ALA A 179 -6.77 20.63 -5.05
CA ALA A 179 -5.58 19.96 -5.57
C ALA A 179 -4.33 20.85 -5.38
N ARG A 180 -3.28 20.31 -4.76
CA ARG A 180 -1.99 21.00 -4.61
C ARG A 180 -0.84 20.11 -5.09
N LEU A 181 0.15 20.73 -5.70
CA LEU A 181 1.38 20.04 -6.09
C LEU A 181 2.23 19.75 -4.85
N ALA A 182 2.57 18.48 -4.64
CA ALA A 182 3.62 18.14 -3.69
C ALA A 182 4.96 18.63 -4.25
N LYS A 183 5.56 19.67 -3.64
CA LYS A 183 7.04 19.81 -3.73
C LYS A 183 7.62 18.57 -3.05
N ARG A 184 8.75 18.08 -3.57
CA ARG A 184 9.51 16.85 -3.26
C ARG A 184 9.96 16.70 -1.78
N ALA A 185 9.09 17.03 -0.83
CA ALA A 185 9.36 17.37 0.56
C ALA A 185 8.37 16.69 1.53
N MET A 186 7.76 15.56 1.14
CA MET A 186 7.33 14.58 2.14
C MET A 186 8.60 13.94 2.73
N PRO A 187 8.77 13.86 4.06
CA PRO A 187 9.94 13.25 4.65
C PRO A 187 10.15 11.85 4.07
N ARG A 188 11.34 11.59 3.51
CA ARG A 188 11.75 10.30 2.92
C ARG A 188 11.68 9.11 3.90
N VAL A 189 11.29 9.35 5.15
CA VAL A 189 11.18 8.36 6.22
C VAL A 189 10.06 7.34 5.94
N TRP A 190 9.09 7.67 5.09
CA TRP A 190 7.91 6.82 4.83
C TRP A 190 7.96 5.98 3.54
N LEU A 191 9.03 6.10 2.74
CA LEU A 191 9.18 5.42 1.44
C LEU A 191 10.09 4.17 1.46
N ALA A 192 10.22 3.51 2.62
CA ALA A 192 10.98 2.28 2.78
C ALA A 192 10.11 1.03 2.59
#